data_AF-A0A4Y3RK95-F1
#
_entry.id   AF-A0A4Y3RK95-F1
#
_cell.length_a   1.000
_cell.length_b   1.000
_cell.length_c   1.000
_cell.angle_alpha   90.00
_cell.angle_beta   90.00
_cell.angle_gamma   90.00
#
_symmetry.space_group_name_H-M   'P 1'
#
loop_
_entity.id
_entity.type
_entity.pdbx_description
1 polymer ?
#
loop_
_entity_poly.entity_id
_entity_poly.type
_entity_poly.pdbx_seq_one_letter_code
_entity_poly.pdbx_strand_id
1 'polypeptide(L)'
;MLVGGMIRAVTIMASRTVLAHRLFTGISRQHLACLVAELADPWQTGVEGRRHKARGGARRRAAGAGARHRLVFVDRLVATLIHLRHDPPHSVLALLFGVDRSTVTRAIGEIRALLAARGCAVPDRPGLRLRTLTDVFAYAQAEGIELRLDATEIQVRRPLAGRGGRRAFVSGKKKQNTMKATVIADRQGRTLWSDALRPGRIHDVTAARNDGIGVCFQHFPDVEVLLDDGYLGLRRDHPSQAITPPRNPNKIALPHVHAAREEARHRHSSKRITVEHALADHKRWKQLTRWTYRRDALPDTYRAIAGLVSDRSTTA
;
A
#
# COMPACT_ATOMS: atom_id res chain seq x y z
N MET A 1 -3.14 -50.27 -36.14
CA MET A 1 -3.93 -49.78 -34.98
C MET A 1 -3.11 -48.73 -34.25
N LEU A 2 -3.27 -47.45 -34.59
CA LEU A 2 -2.67 -46.33 -33.86
C LEU A 2 -3.75 -45.73 -32.97
N VAL A 3 -3.63 -45.94 -31.66
CA VAL A 3 -4.51 -45.36 -30.65
C VAL A 3 -4.15 -43.87 -30.54
N GLY A 4 -4.87 -43.03 -31.29
CA GLY A 4 -4.82 -41.59 -31.16
C GLY A 4 -5.46 -41.18 -29.83
N GLY A 5 -4.63 -41.07 -28.79
CA GLY A 5 -5.04 -40.52 -27.51
C GLY A 5 -5.49 -39.07 -27.67
N MET A 6 -6.79 -38.84 -27.65
CA MET A 6 -7.37 -37.50 -27.51
C MET A 6 -6.90 -36.91 -26.17
N ILE A 7 -5.95 -35.97 -26.24
CA ILE A 7 -5.69 -35.04 -25.14
C ILE A 7 -6.98 -34.24 -24.97
N ARG A 8 -7.84 -34.64 -24.02
CA ARG A 8 -8.97 -33.81 -23.59
C ARG A 8 -8.38 -32.49 -23.12
N ALA A 9 -8.66 -31.41 -23.85
CA ALA A 9 -8.36 -30.07 -23.40
C ALA A 9 -9.10 -29.86 -22.08
N VAL A 10 -8.36 -29.94 -20.96
CA VAL A 10 -8.90 -29.60 -19.64
C VAL A 10 -9.15 -28.10 -19.68
N THR A 11 -10.41 -27.73 -19.94
CA THR A 11 -10.84 -26.34 -19.88
C THR A 11 -10.90 -25.97 -18.40
N ILE A 12 -9.81 -25.41 -17.87
CA ILE A 12 -9.77 -24.86 -16.51
C ILE A 12 -10.55 -23.55 -16.53
N MET A 13 -11.87 -23.63 -16.51
CA MET A 13 -12.72 -22.47 -16.22
C MET A 13 -13.02 -22.44 -14.73
N ALA A 14 -12.21 -21.70 -13.99
CA ALA A 14 -12.52 -21.39 -12.60
C ALA A 14 -13.78 -20.51 -12.55
N SER A 15 -14.76 -20.91 -11.73
CA SER A 15 -15.97 -20.12 -11.51
C SER A 15 -15.62 -18.72 -11.02
N ARG A 16 -16.19 -17.69 -11.67
CA ARG A 16 -16.00 -16.28 -11.28
C ARG A 16 -16.41 -16.02 -9.83
N THR A 17 -17.47 -16.69 -9.39
CA THR A 17 -17.96 -16.63 -8.00
C THR A 17 -16.95 -17.18 -7.00
N VAL A 18 -16.16 -18.18 -7.39
CA VAL A 18 -15.07 -18.75 -6.59
C VAL A 18 -13.88 -17.80 -6.56
N LEU A 19 -13.47 -17.25 -7.70
CA LEU A 19 -12.36 -16.29 -7.77
C LEU A 19 -12.63 -14.98 -7.00
N ALA A 20 -13.91 -14.57 -6.89
CA ALA A 20 -14.32 -13.44 -6.08
C ALA A 20 -14.35 -13.71 -4.56
N HIS A 21 -14.05 -14.94 -4.12
CA HIS A 21 -14.06 -15.30 -2.71
C HIS A 21 -12.91 -14.65 -1.93
N ARG A 22 -13.12 -14.36 -0.64
CA ARG A 22 -12.15 -13.64 0.22
C ARG A 22 -10.78 -14.31 0.32
N LEU A 23 -10.72 -15.62 0.15
CA LEU A 23 -9.46 -16.37 0.16
C LEU A 23 -8.58 -16.03 -1.05
N PHE A 24 -9.19 -15.66 -2.18
CA PHE A 24 -8.50 -15.26 -3.40
C PHE A 24 -8.22 -13.75 -3.41
N THR A 25 -9.23 -12.92 -3.13
CA THR A 25 -9.14 -11.46 -3.25
C THR A 25 -8.53 -10.78 -2.02
N GLY A 26 -8.56 -11.45 -0.86
CA GLY A 26 -8.16 -10.88 0.42
C GLY A 26 -9.18 -9.92 1.04
N ILE A 27 -10.39 -9.79 0.46
CA ILE A 27 -11.43 -8.88 0.95
C ILE A 27 -12.81 -9.55 0.99
N SER A 28 -13.75 -9.03 1.78
CA SER A 28 -15.11 -9.58 1.86
C SER A 28 -15.90 -9.34 0.57
N ARG A 29 -16.99 -10.09 0.37
CA ARG A 29 -17.89 -9.87 -0.79
C ARG A 29 -18.55 -8.50 -0.75
N GLN A 30 -18.92 -8.02 0.45
CA GLN A 30 -19.48 -6.69 0.64
C GLN A 30 -18.46 -5.61 0.27
N HIS A 31 -17.21 -5.73 0.73
CA HIS A 31 -16.14 -4.80 0.36
C HIS A 31 -15.88 -4.81 -1.14
N LEU A 32 -15.87 -5.99 -1.77
CA LEU A 32 -15.78 -6.10 -3.23
C LEU A 32 -16.94 -5.38 -3.94
N ALA A 33 -18.18 -5.51 -3.45
CA ALA A 33 -19.33 -4.81 -4.02
C ALA A 33 -19.20 -3.29 -3.89
N CYS A 34 -18.75 -2.79 -2.73
CA CYS A 34 -18.46 -1.36 -2.54
C CYS A 34 -17.39 -0.87 -3.51
N LEU A 35 -16.32 -1.63 -3.72
CA LEU A 35 -15.29 -1.29 -4.70
C LEU A 35 -15.82 -1.26 -6.13
N VAL A 36 -16.70 -2.19 -6.49
CA VAL A 36 -17.32 -2.20 -7.82
C VAL A 36 -18.16 -0.94 -8.03
N ALA A 37 -18.98 -0.57 -7.05
CA ALA A 37 -19.79 0.64 -7.13
C ALA A 37 -18.92 1.91 -7.20
N GLU A 38 -17.90 2.01 -6.34
CA GLU A 38 -17.01 3.17 -6.25
C GLU A 38 -16.16 3.38 -7.52
N LEU A 39 -15.67 2.29 -8.13
CA LEU A 39 -14.67 2.35 -9.19
C LEU A 39 -15.23 2.18 -10.61
N ALA A 40 -16.53 1.89 -10.77
CA ALA A 40 -17.15 1.71 -12.08
C ALA A 40 -17.00 2.97 -12.96
N ASP A 41 -17.43 4.13 -12.46
CA ASP A 41 -17.40 5.39 -13.22
C ASP A 41 -15.96 5.89 -13.46
N PRO A 42 -15.05 5.92 -12.47
CA PRO A 42 -13.65 6.24 -12.71
C PRO A 42 -12.99 5.34 -13.76
N TRP A 43 -13.34 4.05 -13.76
CA TRP A 43 -12.84 3.12 -14.78
C TRP A 43 -13.38 3.45 -16.17
N GLN A 44 -14.69 3.68 -16.30
CA GLN A 44 -15.31 4.04 -17.58
C GLN A 44 -14.72 5.33 -18.16
N THR A 45 -14.59 6.37 -17.33
CA THR A 45 -13.95 7.64 -17.71
C THR A 45 -12.51 7.42 -18.14
N GLY A 46 -11.74 6.60 -17.42
CA GLY A 46 -10.37 6.25 -17.78
C GLY A 46 -10.27 5.50 -19.12
N VAL A 47 -11.19 4.55 -19.38
CA VAL A 47 -11.26 3.83 -20.66
C VAL A 47 -11.55 4.79 -21.81
N GLU A 48 -12.54 5.68 -21.65
CA GLU A 48 -12.89 6.63 -22.70
C GLU A 48 -11.78 7.66 -22.94
N GLY A 49 -11.13 8.16 -21.89
CA GLY A 49 -9.96 9.05 -22.01
C GLY A 49 -8.82 8.42 -22.81
N ARG A 50 -8.52 7.13 -22.61
CA ARG A 50 -7.52 6.40 -23.42
C ARG A 50 -7.95 6.28 -24.88
N ARG A 51 -9.22 5.97 -25.13
CA ARG A 51 -9.76 5.87 -26.49
C ARG A 51 -9.77 7.23 -27.20
N HIS A 52 -10.12 8.31 -26.49
CA HIS A 52 -10.06 9.68 -27.00
C HIS A 52 -8.65 10.03 -27.45
N LYS A 53 -7.64 9.78 -26.60
CA LYS A 53 -6.22 9.99 -26.94
C LYS A 53 -5.79 9.15 -28.16
N ALA A 54 -6.13 7.86 -28.19
CA ALA A 54 -5.78 6.98 -29.30
C ALA A 54 -6.45 7.37 -30.63
N ARG A 55 -7.68 7.92 -30.57
CA ARG A 55 -8.41 8.41 -31.75
C ARG A 55 -8.00 9.83 -32.18
N GLY A 56 -7.32 10.58 -31.31
CA GLY A 56 -6.99 11.99 -31.55
C GLY A 56 -8.19 12.93 -31.47
N GLY A 57 -9.28 12.56 -30.78
CA GLY A 57 -10.46 13.41 -30.68
C GLY A 57 -11.74 12.71 -30.24
N ALA A 58 -12.84 13.49 -30.32
CA ALA A 58 -14.17 13.07 -29.94
C ALA A 58 -14.64 11.82 -30.70
N ARG A 59 -15.56 11.11 -30.07
CA ARG A 59 -16.05 9.83 -30.55
C ARG A 59 -16.92 10.00 -31.81
N ARG A 60 -16.64 9.22 -32.85
CA ARG A 60 -17.37 9.26 -34.14
C ARG A 60 -18.49 8.23 -34.31
N ARG A 61 -18.55 7.17 -33.48
CA ARG A 61 -19.54 6.07 -33.56
C ARG A 61 -20.26 5.90 -32.22
N ALA A 62 -21.51 5.42 -32.20
CA ALA A 62 -22.31 5.20 -30.99
C ALA A 62 -21.66 4.25 -29.94
N ALA A 63 -22.04 4.40 -28.66
CA ALA A 63 -21.76 3.51 -27.52
C ALA A 63 -21.79 2.02 -27.92
N GLY A 64 -20.71 1.27 -27.64
CA GLY A 64 -20.68 -0.18 -27.89
C GLY A 64 -20.22 -0.66 -29.28
N ALA A 65 -20.03 0.21 -30.28
CA ALA A 65 -19.65 -0.19 -31.65
C ALA A 65 -18.17 -0.62 -31.85
N GLY A 66 -17.48 -1.05 -30.79
CA GLY A 66 -16.09 -1.50 -30.81
C GLY A 66 -15.91 -2.88 -30.18
N ALA A 67 -14.71 -3.46 -30.28
CA ALA A 67 -14.42 -4.77 -29.71
C ALA A 67 -14.80 -4.82 -28.21
N ARG A 68 -15.62 -5.80 -27.83
CA ARG A 68 -16.03 -6.01 -26.44
C ARG A 68 -14.80 -6.32 -25.59
N HIS A 69 -14.74 -5.76 -24.38
CA HIS A 69 -13.67 -6.14 -23.45
C HIS A 69 -13.79 -7.64 -23.15
N ARG A 70 -12.78 -8.42 -23.54
CA ARG A 70 -12.69 -9.86 -23.19
C ARG A 70 -12.72 -10.11 -21.67
N LEU A 71 -12.38 -9.09 -20.89
CA LEU A 71 -12.44 -9.09 -19.43
C LEU A 71 -13.25 -7.86 -18.97
N VAL A 72 -14.45 -8.10 -18.43
CA VAL A 72 -15.34 -7.05 -17.90
C VAL A 72 -14.76 -6.40 -16.64
N PHE A 73 -15.29 -5.24 -16.25
CA PHE A 73 -14.75 -4.45 -15.15
C PHE A 73 -14.60 -5.24 -13.83
N VAL A 74 -15.65 -5.96 -13.42
CA VAL A 74 -15.62 -6.76 -12.19
C VAL A 74 -14.51 -7.81 -12.24
N ASP A 75 -14.37 -8.51 -13.37
CA ASP A 75 -13.31 -9.51 -13.54
C ASP A 75 -11.90 -8.88 -13.54
N ARG A 76 -11.74 -7.67 -14.08
CA ARG A 76 -10.48 -6.92 -14.00
C ARG A 76 -10.13 -6.60 -12.55
N LEU A 77 -11.13 -6.17 -11.78
CA LEU A 77 -10.95 -5.88 -10.35
C LEU A 77 -10.55 -7.14 -9.57
N VAL A 78 -11.31 -8.23 -9.74
CA VAL A 78 -11.02 -9.52 -9.08
C VAL A 78 -9.62 -10.02 -9.46
N ALA A 79 -9.26 -10.04 -10.75
CA ALA A 79 -7.92 -10.45 -11.18
C ALA A 79 -6.81 -9.60 -10.54
N THR A 80 -7.04 -8.29 -10.42
CA THR A 80 -6.09 -7.36 -9.79
C THR A 80 -5.96 -7.62 -8.29
N LEU A 81 -7.06 -7.82 -7.58
CA LEU A 81 -7.04 -8.13 -6.14
C LEU A 81 -6.31 -9.45 -5.85
N ILE A 82 -6.57 -10.49 -6.65
CA ILE A 82 -5.84 -11.77 -6.56
C ILE A 82 -4.34 -11.54 -6.80
N HIS A 83 -4.00 -10.75 -7.82
CA HIS A 83 -2.61 -10.41 -8.11
C HIS A 83 -1.92 -9.70 -6.94
N LEU A 84 -2.55 -8.68 -6.37
CA LEU A 84 -2.03 -7.95 -5.20
C LEU A 84 -1.88 -8.88 -3.98
N ARG A 85 -2.87 -9.77 -3.77
CA ARG A 85 -2.94 -10.62 -2.59
C ARG A 85 -1.89 -11.72 -2.60
N HIS A 86 -1.77 -12.44 -3.73
CA HIS A 86 -1.04 -13.70 -3.83
C HIS A 86 0.19 -13.66 -4.73
N ASP A 87 0.36 -12.58 -5.50
CA ASP A 87 1.40 -12.41 -6.51
C ASP A 87 1.53 -13.56 -7.56
N PRO A 88 0.42 -14.14 -8.09
CA PRO A 88 0.52 -15.12 -9.16
C PRO A 88 1.06 -14.47 -10.45
N PRO A 89 1.79 -15.24 -11.28
CA PRO A 89 2.15 -14.81 -12.63
C PRO A 89 0.90 -14.41 -13.43
N HIS A 90 1.02 -13.36 -14.26
CA HIS A 90 -0.10 -12.89 -15.08
C HIS A 90 -0.64 -13.98 -16.03
N SER A 91 0.18 -14.96 -16.42
CA SER A 91 -0.25 -16.11 -17.24
C SER A 91 -1.19 -17.06 -16.48
N VAL A 92 -1.01 -17.23 -15.17
CA VAL A 92 -1.92 -18.03 -14.34
C VAL A 92 -3.29 -17.36 -14.29
N LEU A 93 -3.33 -16.05 -14.06
CA LEU A 93 -4.58 -15.29 -14.12
C LEU A 93 -5.18 -15.33 -15.53
N ALA A 94 -4.36 -15.26 -16.58
CA ALA A 94 -4.84 -15.34 -17.96
C ALA A 94 -5.56 -16.67 -18.23
N LEU A 95 -4.99 -17.79 -17.76
CA LEU A 95 -5.59 -19.11 -17.80
C LEU A 95 -6.92 -19.17 -17.02
N LEU A 96 -6.92 -18.73 -15.75
CA LEU A 96 -8.12 -18.72 -14.91
C LEU A 96 -9.25 -17.86 -15.49
N PHE A 97 -8.90 -16.78 -16.17
CA PHE A 97 -9.85 -15.87 -16.78
C PHE A 97 -10.18 -16.17 -18.24
N GLY A 98 -9.52 -17.14 -18.88
CA GLY A 98 -9.76 -17.48 -20.29
C GLY A 98 -9.43 -16.33 -21.26
N VAL A 99 -8.40 -15.54 -20.94
CA VAL A 99 -7.98 -14.36 -21.73
C VAL A 99 -6.47 -14.37 -21.95
N ASP A 100 -5.97 -13.49 -22.82
CA ASP A 100 -4.54 -13.34 -23.04
C ASP A 100 -3.81 -12.73 -21.83
N ARG A 101 -2.55 -13.13 -21.61
CA ARG A 101 -1.66 -12.53 -20.58
C ARG A 101 -1.57 -11.01 -20.69
N SER A 102 -1.55 -10.48 -21.91
CA SER A 102 -1.50 -9.03 -22.15
C SER A 102 -2.79 -8.32 -21.67
N THR A 103 -3.94 -8.99 -21.77
CA THR A 103 -5.23 -8.48 -21.26
C THR A 103 -5.20 -8.35 -19.74
N VAL A 104 -4.69 -9.36 -19.02
CA VAL A 104 -4.50 -9.31 -17.57
C VAL A 104 -3.50 -8.22 -17.17
N THR A 105 -2.36 -8.14 -17.87
CA THR A 105 -1.33 -7.12 -17.58
C THR A 105 -1.89 -5.71 -17.66
N ARG A 106 -2.70 -5.44 -18.70
CA ARG A 106 -3.39 -4.16 -18.87
C ARG A 106 -4.42 -3.92 -17.78
N ALA A 107 -5.24 -4.93 -17.46
CA ALA A 107 -6.25 -4.84 -16.41
C ALA A 107 -5.64 -4.48 -15.05
N ILE A 108 -4.57 -5.18 -14.64
CA ILE A 108 -3.85 -4.91 -13.40
C ILE A 108 -3.31 -3.49 -13.37
N GLY A 109 -2.70 -3.02 -14.47
CA GLY A 109 -2.17 -1.66 -14.54
C GLY A 109 -3.26 -0.59 -14.37
N GLU A 110 -4.41 -0.78 -15.04
CA GLU A 110 -5.54 0.14 -14.95
C GLU A 110 -6.16 0.17 -13.56
N ILE A 111 -6.51 -1.00 -13.01
CA ILE A 111 -7.21 -1.09 -11.72
C ILE A 111 -6.29 -0.69 -10.57
N ARG A 112 -5.00 -1.03 -10.61
CA ARG A 112 -4.04 -0.59 -9.58
C ARG A 112 -3.98 0.92 -9.48
N ALA A 113 -3.96 1.63 -10.60
CA ALA A 113 -3.94 3.09 -10.60
C ALA A 113 -5.21 3.67 -9.95
N LEU A 114 -6.38 3.09 -10.24
CA LEU A 114 -7.63 3.48 -9.61
C LEU A 114 -7.61 3.22 -8.10
N LEU A 115 -7.16 2.04 -7.67
CA LEU A 115 -7.05 1.69 -6.25
C LEU A 115 -6.07 2.61 -5.51
N ALA A 116 -4.93 2.93 -6.13
CA ALA A 116 -3.91 3.80 -5.55
C ALA A 116 -4.41 5.24 -5.33
N ALA A 117 -5.28 5.73 -6.20
CA ALA A 117 -5.81 7.10 -6.14
C ALA A 117 -6.90 7.30 -5.07
N ARG A 118 -7.44 6.22 -4.50
CA ARG A 118 -8.54 6.29 -3.52
C ARG A 118 -8.12 7.00 -2.23
N GLY A 119 -6.91 6.75 -1.75
CA GLY A 119 -6.49 7.10 -0.40
C GLY A 119 -7.00 6.11 0.65
N CYS A 120 -6.66 6.36 1.92
CA CYS A 120 -7.05 5.51 3.03
C CYS A 120 -8.41 5.94 3.58
N ALA A 121 -9.28 4.99 3.86
CA ALA A 121 -10.59 5.25 4.45
C ALA A 121 -10.42 5.70 5.91
N VAL A 122 -11.26 6.65 6.32
CA VAL A 122 -11.34 7.06 7.71
C VAL A 122 -12.33 6.18 8.45
N PRO A 123 -11.93 5.58 9.59
CA PRO A 123 -12.85 4.84 10.43
C PRO A 123 -14.00 5.70 10.94
N ASP A 124 -15.19 5.11 11.04
CA ASP A 124 -16.38 5.77 11.62
C ASP A 124 -16.85 7.03 10.85
N ARG A 125 -16.25 7.33 9.68
CA ARG A 125 -16.60 8.45 8.79
C ARG A 125 -16.74 7.98 7.34
N PRO A 126 -17.87 7.35 6.97
CA PRO A 126 -18.10 6.85 5.62
C PRO A 126 -17.89 7.93 4.55
N GLY A 127 -17.16 7.58 3.49
CA GLY A 127 -16.90 8.48 2.36
C GLY A 127 -15.68 9.41 2.52
N LEU A 128 -15.18 9.64 3.74
CA LEU A 128 -13.96 10.40 3.95
C LEU A 128 -12.73 9.53 3.64
N ARG A 129 -11.85 10.04 2.77
CA ARG A 129 -10.58 9.38 2.43
C ARG A 129 -9.41 10.35 2.53
N LEU A 130 -8.37 9.94 3.26
CA LEU A 130 -7.11 10.66 3.43
C LEU A 130 -6.17 10.28 2.28
N ARG A 131 -5.74 11.27 1.51
CA ARG A 131 -4.90 11.08 0.32
C ARG A 131 -3.51 11.68 0.49
N THR A 132 -3.42 12.76 1.25
CA THR A 132 -2.18 13.48 1.50
C THR A 132 -1.76 13.39 2.97
N LEU A 133 -0.49 13.66 3.23
CA LEU A 133 0.01 13.77 4.61
C LEU A 133 -0.71 14.89 5.37
N THR A 134 -0.97 16.02 4.70
CA THR A 134 -1.73 17.15 5.24
C THR A 134 -3.14 16.72 5.65
N ASP A 135 -3.84 15.92 4.84
CA ASP A 135 -5.18 15.41 5.19
C ASP A 135 -5.16 14.63 6.50
N VAL A 136 -4.11 13.82 6.72
CA VAL A 136 -3.96 12.98 7.91
C VAL A 136 -3.75 13.84 9.15
N PHE A 137 -2.89 14.85 9.07
CA PHE A 137 -2.65 15.74 10.20
C PHE A 137 -3.85 16.65 10.49
N ALA A 138 -4.53 17.14 9.44
CA ALA A 138 -5.77 17.90 9.61
C ALA A 138 -6.86 17.06 10.30
N TYR A 139 -7.03 15.81 9.86
CA TYR A 139 -7.93 14.85 10.51
C TYR A 139 -7.52 14.56 11.96
N ALA A 140 -6.22 14.34 12.21
CA ALA A 140 -5.70 14.07 13.54
C ALA A 140 -5.97 15.22 14.52
N GLN A 141 -5.77 16.46 14.08
CA GLN A 141 -6.06 17.63 14.89
C GLN A 141 -7.57 17.77 15.15
N ALA A 142 -8.39 17.65 14.11
CA ALA A 142 -9.83 17.82 14.21
C ALA A 142 -10.49 16.81 15.16
N GLU A 143 -9.96 15.58 15.21
CA GLU A 143 -10.55 14.48 15.98
C GLU A 143 -9.72 14.10 17.22
N GLY A 144 -8.65 14.84 17.53
CA GLY A 144 -7.78 14.58 18.68
C GLY A 144 -7.10 13.20 18.64
N ILE A 145 -6.65 12.76 17.46
CA ILE A 145 -6.07 11.44 17.25
C ILE A 145 -4.55 11.49 17.32
N GLU A 146 -4.00 10.76 18.29
CA GLU A 146 -2.56 10.48 18.39
C GLU A 146 -2.12 9.55 17.23
N LEU A 147 -1.17 10.03 16.43
CA LEU A 147 -0.64 9.31 15.28
C LEU A 147 0.51 8.39 15.69
N ARG A 148 0.68 7.27 14.98
CA ARG A 148 1.84 6.38 15.09
C ARG A 148 2.47 6.22 13.73
N LEU A 149 3.77 6.49 13.65
CA LEU A 149 4.51 6.40 12.41
C LEU A 149 5.60 5.33 12.55
N ASP A 150 5.66 4.48 11.53
CA ASP A 150 6.73 3.51 11.39
C ASP A 150 7.05 3.25 9.92
N ALA A 151 8.21 2.63 9.66
CA ALA A 151 8.66 2.28 8.33
C ALA A 151 8.77 0.77 8.14
N THR A 152 8.37 0.28 6.96
CA THR A 152 8.59 -1.10 6.55
C THR A 152 9.47 -1.18 5.30
N GLU A 153 10.25 -2.25 5.17
CA GLU A 153 11.10 -2.48 4.01
C GLU A 153 10.56 -3.59 3.12
N ILE A 154 10.56 -3.35 1.81
CA ILE A 154 10.17 -4.30 0.77
C ILE A 154 11.42 -4.66 -0.02
N GLN A 155 11.72 -5.94 -0.15
CA GLN A 155 12.83 -6.39 -0.99
C GLN A 155 12.56 -6.05 -2.46
N VAL A 156 13.50 -5.40 -3.13
CA VAL A 156 13.41 -5.06 -4.56
C VAL A 156 14.56 -5.68 -5.35
N ARG A 157 14.39 -5.81 -6.67
CA ARG A 157 15.49 -6.24 -7.55
C ARG A 157 16.68 -5.29 -7.44
N ARG A 158 17.88 -5.87 -7.40
CA ARG A 158 19.13 -5.14 -7.53
C ARG A 158 19.18 -4.43 -8.89
N PRO A 159 19.59 -3.15 -8.96
CA PRO A 159 19.88 -2.52 -10.24
C PRO A 159 20.89 -3.34 -11.06
N LEU A 160 20.71 -3.34 -12.39
CA LEU A 160 21.65 -3.96 -13.34
C LEU A 160 23.07 -3.45 -13.12
N ALA A 161 24.06 -4.30 -13.40
CA ALA A 161 25.46 -3.90 -13.35
C ALA A 161 25.74 -2.76 -14.35
N GLY A 162 26.72 -1.89 -14.04
CA GLY A 162 27.10 -0.77 -14.90
C GLY A 162 26.18 0.46 -14.86
N ARG A 163 25.04 0.42 -14.16
CA ARG A 163 24.21 1.62 -13.93
C ARG A 163 24.50 2.29 -12.60
N GLY A 164 24.52 3.63 -12.59
CA GLY A 164 24.60 4.44 -11.37
C GLY A 164 23.47 4.11 -10.37
N GLY A 165 23.71 4.37 -9.08
CA GLY A 165 22.69 4.15 -8.04
C GLY A 165 22.57 2.70 -7.53
N ARG A 166 23.51 1.80 -7.87
CA ARG A 166 23.48 0.39 -7.42
C ARG A 166 23.46 0.21 -5.90
N ARG A 167 24.06 1.14 -5.14
CA ARG A 167 24.07 1.16 -3.67
C ARG A 167 22.89 1.92 -3.06
N ALA A 168 22.12 2.68 -3.84
CA ALA A 168 21.03 3.52 -3.32
C ALA A 168 19.92 2.70 -2.64
N PHE A 169 19.73 1.46 -3.06
CA PHE A 169 18.70 0.57 -2.52
C PHE A 169 19.24 -0.35 -1.42
N VAL A 170 20.55 -0.37 -1.15
CA VAL A 170 21.11 -1.28 -0.14
C VAL A 170 20.77 -0.73 1.24
N SER A 171 19.82 -1.38 1.92
CA SER A 171 19.52 -1.10 3.33
C SER A 171 20.65 -1.62 4.20
N GLY A 172 21.19 -0.75 5.05
CA GLY A 172 22.19 -1.13 6.05
C GLY A 172 21.64 -2.13 7.07
N LYS A 173 20.36 -1.97 7.45
CA LYS A 173 19.67 -2.82 8.44
C LYS A 173 19.41 -4.22 7.90
N LYS A 174 18.88 -4.33 6.67
CA LYS A 174 18.53 -5.62 6.05
C LYS A 174 19.69 -6.25 5.27
N LYS A 175 20.76 -5.50 4.99
CA LYS A 175 21.88 -5.91 4.12
C LYS A 175 21.41 -6.41 2.74
N GLN A 176 20.31 -5.86 2.23
CA GLN A 176 19.65 -6.25 0.98
C GLN A 176 19.17 -5.02 0.21
N ASN A 177 18.81 -5.20 -1.08
CA ASN A 177 18.20 -4.13 -1.86
C ASN A 177 16.73 -4.00 -1.46
N THR A 178 16.34 -2.87 -0.91
CA THR A 178 14.98 -2.60 -0.45
C THR A 178 14.49 -1.23 -0.92
N MET A 179 13.18 -1.08 -0.91
CA MET A 179 12.52 0.21 -0.81
C MET A 179 11.76 0.26 0.51
N LYS A 180 11.73 1.42 1.15
CA LYS A 180 11.04 1.61 2.40
C LYS A 180 9.75 2.37 2.17
N ALA A 181 8.69 1.98 2.86
CA ALA A 181 7.44 2.72 2.95
C ALA A 181 7.28 3.24 4.37
N THR A 182 6.94 4.53 4.52
CA THR A 182 6.43 5.08 5.77
C THR A 182 4.93 4.83 5.84
N VAL A 183 4.44 4.38 6.98
CA VAL A 183 3.02 4.19 7.26
C VAL A 183 2.64 4.97 8.51
N ILE A 184 1.50 5.67 8.44
CA ILE A 184 0.88 6.30 9.60
C ILE A 184 -0.39 5.53 9.95
N ALA A 185 -0.55 5.22 11.23
CA ALA A 185 -1.71 4.55 11.78
C ALA A 185 -2.21 5.28 13.05
N ASP A 186 -3.44 5.01 13.45
CA ASP A 186 -3.98 5.48 14.72
C ASP A 186 -3.69 4.52 15.90
N ARG A 187 -4.23 4.84 17.07
CA ARG A 187 -4.10 4.01 18.29
C ARG A 187 -4.69 2.61 18.19
N GLN A 188 -5.65 2.35 17.30
CA GLN A 188 -6.16 1.01 17.06
C GLN A 188 -5.34 0.24 16.01
N GLY A 189 -4.33 0.86 15.40
CA GLY A 189 -3.54 0.24 14.32
C GLY A 189 -4.23 0.32 12.96
N ARG A 190 -5.24 1.20 12.81
CA ARG A 190 -5.92 1.40 11.53
C ARG A 190 -5.02 2.28 10.65
N THR A 191 -4.74 1.82 9.44
CA THR A 191 -3.86 2.54 8.50
C THR A 191 -4.53 3.83 8.01
N LEU A 192 -3.88 4.97 8.21
CA LEU A 192 -4.35 6.29 7.77
C LEU A 192 -3.62 6.80 6.54
N TRP A 193 -2.36 6.40 6.32
CA TRP A 193 -1.57 6.87 5.17
C TRP A 193 -0.32 6.03 4.90
N SER A 194 0.18 6.12 3.67
CA SER A 194 1.50 5.61 3.27
C SER A 194 2.19 6.55 2.29
N ASP A 195 3.52 6.65 2.36
CA ASP A 195 4.33 7.51 1.49
C ASP A 195 4.49 6.99 0.03
N ALA A 196 5.30 7.69 -0.76
CA ALA A 196 5.65 7.32 -2.13
C ALA A 196 6.76 6.25 -2.24
N LEU A 197 7.21 5.73 -1.09
CA LEU A 197 8.40 4.92 -0.90
C LEU A 197 9.71 5.61 -1.28
N ARG A 198 10.78 5.11 -0.66
CA ARG A 198 12.14 5.59 -0.86
C ARG A 198 13.16 4.47 -1.02
N PRO A 199 14.32 4.71 -1.62
CA PRO A 199 15.42 3.76 -1.64
C PRO A 199 15.87 3.31 -0.25
N GLY A 200 16.20 2.02 -0.09
CA GLY A 200 16.56 1.39 1.19
C GLY A 200 17.73 2.01 1.95
N ARG A 201 18.62 2.73 1.29
CA ARG A 201 19.74 3.42 1.94
C ARG A 201 19.31 4.66 2.72
N ILE A 202 18.17 5.26 2.37
CA ILE A 202 17.71 6.49 3.02
C ILE A 202 17.26 6.18 4.44
N HIS A 203 17.79 6.94 5.41
CA HIS A 203 17.41 6.85 6.81
C HIS A 203 16.00 7.37 7.02
N ASP A 204 15.29 6.78 7.98
CA ASP A 204 13.86 7.03 8.15
C ASP A 204 13.58 8.47 8.63
N VAL A 205 14.44 9.02 9.50
CA VAL A 205 14.39 10.43 9.88
C VAL A 205 14.59 11.40 8.70
N THR A 206 15.48 11.08 7.75
CA THR A 206 15.70 11.90 6.55
C THR A 206 14.47 11.87 5.66
N ALA A 207 13.84 10.70 5.55
CA ALA A 207 12.60 10.55 4.79
C ALA A 207 11.47 11.38 5.39
N ALA A 208 11.23 11.27 6.70
CA ALA A 208 10.20 12.05 7.38
C ALA A 208 10.37 13.56 7.17
N ARG A 209 11.62 14.06 7.20
CA ARG A 209 11.91 15.46 6.88
C ARG A 209 11.57 15.81 5.42
N ASN A 210 11.97 14.97 4.47
CA ASN A 210 11.72 15.19 3.04
C ASN A 210 10.23 15.08 2.67
N ASP A 211 9.49 14.21 3.35
CA ASP A 211 8.06 13.98 3.12
C ASP A 211 7.19 15.11 3.69
N GLY A 212 7.80 16.09 4.38
CA GLY A 212 7.10 17.28 4.89
C GLY A 212 6.46 17.09 6.27
N ILE A 213 6.85 16.07 7.05
CA ILE A 213 6.33 15.88 8.42
C ILE A 213 6.59 17.12 9.28
N GLY A 214 7.76 17.73 9.18
CA GLY A 214 8.08 18.96 9.93
C GLY A 214 7.21 20.15 9.54
N VAL A 215 6.84 20.26 8.26
CA VAL A 215 5.91 21.29 7.78
C VAL A 215 4.50 21.02 8.35
N CYS A 216 4.08 19.76 8.41
CA CYS A 216 2.79 19.40 9.01
C CYS A 216 2.76 19.75 10.50
N PHE A 217 3.83 19.48 11.26
CA PHE A 217 3.91 19.87 12.66
C PHE A 217 3.74 21.38 12.88
N GLN A 218 4.27 22.22 11.98
CA GLN A 218 4.08 23.69 12.06
C GLN A 218 2.63 24.12 11.83
N HIS A 219 1.91 23.44 10.93
CA HIS A 219 0.52 23.79 10.59
C HIS A 219 -0.50 23.15 11.55
N PHE A 220 -0.12 22.07 12.22
CA PHE A 220 -1.00 21.29 13.10
C PHE A 220 -0.35 21.10 14.49
N PRO A 221 -0.30 22.17 15.32
CA PRO A 221 0.49 22.20 16.55
C PRO A 221 0.04 21.18 17.60
N ASP A 222 -1.23 20.77 17.58
CA ASP A 222 -1.81 19.86 18.58
C ASP A 222 -1.64 18.37 18.22
N VAL A 223 -1.02 18.07 17.07
CA VAL A 223 -0.83 16.70 16.61
C VAL A 223 0.46 16.10 17.16
N GLU A 224 0.32 15.04 17.94
CA GLU A 224 1.43 14.19 18.37
C GLU A 224 1.58 12.95 17.48
N VAL A 225 2.85 12.58 17.20
CA VAL A 225 3.23 11.40 16.43
C VAL A 225 4.21 10.56 17.24
N LEU A 226 3.83 9.32 17.55
CA LEU A 226 4.67 8.32 18.21
C LEU A 226 5.59 7.61 17.19
N LEU A 227 6.88 7.58 17.52
CA LEU A 227 7.97 7.23 16.60
C LEU A 227 8.97 6.26 17.26
N ASP A 228 9.74 5.51 16.46
CA ASP A 228 10.86 4.73 16.98
C ASP A 228 12.07 5.60 17.38
N ASP A 229 13.11 4.96 17.92
CA ASP A 229 14.36 5.62 18.27
C ASP A 229 15.18 6.09 17.03
N GLY A 230 14.89 5.55 15.85
CA GLY A 230 15.43 6.00 14.57
C GLY A 230 15.00 7.42 14.18
N TYR A 231 13.95 7.97 14.81
CA TYR A 231 13.48 9.35 14.60
C TYR A 231 13.90 10.33 15.69
N LEU A 232 14.90 10.01 16.53
CA LEU A 232 15.41 10.95 17.55
C LEU A 232 15.79 12.33 17.01
N GLY A 233 16.23 12.41 15.75
CA GLY A 233 16.50 13.68 15.08
C GLY A 233 15.24 14.52 14.87
N LEU A 234 14.10 13.88 14.55
CA LEU A 234 12.82 14.56 14.38
C LEU A 234 12.26 15.05 15.72
N ARG A 235 12.41 14.28 16.81
CA ARG A 235 12.10 14.75 18.17
C ARG A 235 12.90 15.98 18.56
N ARG A 236 14.18 16.04 18.20
CA ARG A 236 15.00 17.22 18.48
C ARG A 236 14.46 18.46 17.77
N ASP A 237 13.98 18.28 16.54
CA ASP A 237 13.45 19.37 15.72
C ASP A 237 12.02 19.79 16.18
N HIS A 238 11.22 18.85 16.71
CA HIS A 238 9.82 19.04 17.14
C HIS A 238 9.51 18.33 18.48
N PRO A 239 10.00 18.83 19.63
CA PRO A 239 10.02 18.08 20.89
C PRO A 239 8.66 17.82 21.53
N SER A 240 7.66 18.66 21.28
CA SER A 240 6.29 18.49 21.79
C SER A 240 5.42 17.57 20.93
N GLN A 241 5.79 17.36 19.66
CA GLN A 241 4.94 16.65 18.69
C GLN A 241 5.54 15.32 18.25
N ALA A 242 6.87 15.22 18.11
CA ALA A 242 7.55 13.98 17.73
C ALA A 242 8.00 13.18 18.97
N ILE A 243 7.15 12.25 19.39
CA ILE A 243 7.33 11.47 20.61
C ILE A 243 8.14 10.20 20.30
N THR A 244 9.33 10.07 20.91
CA THR A 244 10.23 8.91 20.77
C THR A 244 10.48 8.28 22.14
N PRO A 245 11.02 7.04 22.23
CA PRO A 245 11.38 6.48 23.53
C PRO A 245 12.46 7.32 24.24
N PRO A 246 12.58 7.19 25.58
CA PRO A 246 13.60 7.87 26.35
C PRO A 246 15.01 7.46 25.90
N ARG A 247 15.91 8.45 25.83
CA ARG A 247 17.32 8.25 25.44
C ARG A 247 18.04 7.30 26.40
N ASN A 248 19.10 6.67 25.89
CA ASN A 248 20.03 5.94 26.76
C ASN A 248 20.61 6.91 27.80
N PRO A 249 20.50 6.63 29.11
CA PRO A 249 21.23 7.38 30.12
C PRO A 249 22.73 7.05 30.00
N ASN A 250 23.57 7.88 30.63
CA ASN A 250 25.00 7.61 30.76
C ASN A 250 25.23 6.28 31.48
N LYS A 251 26.31 5.57 31.16
CA LYS A 251 26.62 4.25 31.75
C LYS A 251 26.82 4.29 33.28
N ILE A 252 27.15 5.45 33.82
CA ILE A 252 27.43 5.69 35.25
C ILE A 252 26.14 6.09 36.00
N ALA A 253 25.00 6.21 35.30
CA ALA A 253 23.74 6.56 35.94
C ALA A 253 23.34 5.52 36.99
N LEU A 254 22.66 5.99 38.03
CA LEU A 254 22.23 5.14 39.14
C LEU A 254 21.25 4.05 38.64
N PRO A 255 21.23 2.86 39.27
CA PRO A 255 20.37 1.75 38.85
C PRO A 255 18.88 2.12 38.72
N HIS A 256 18.36 2.98 39.61
CA HIS A 256 16.97 3.42 39.55
C HIS A 256 16.65 4.23 38.27
N VAL A 257 17.63 4.96 37.71
CA VAL A 257 17.48 5.69 36.44
C VAL A 257 17.35 4.71 35.28
N HIS A 258 18.12 3.63 35.29
CA HIS A 258 18.01 2.57 34.29
C HIS A 258 16.64 1.87 34.36
N ALA A 259 16.18 1.53 35.58
CA ALA A 259 14.89 0.89 35.80
C ALA A 259 13.71 1.77 35.34
N ALA A 260 13.67 3.04 35.76
CA ALA A 260 12.63 4.00 35.35
C ALA A 260 12.60 4.19 33.82
N ARG A 261 13.77 4.17 33.19
CA ARG A 261 13.91 4.30 31.73
C ARG A 261 13.46 3.04 30.98
N GLU A 262 13.73 1.87 31.52
CA GLU A 262 13.23 0.60 30.97
C GLU A 262 11.71 0.53 31.04
N GLU A 263 11.11 0.91 32.17
CA GLU A 263 9.67 0.97 32.34
C GLU A 263 9.02 1.97 31.36
N ALA A 264 9.59 3.18 31.21
CA ALA A 264 9.12 4.18 30.26
C ALA A 264 9.27 3.71 28.80
N ARG A 265 10.37 3.03 28.46
CA ARG A 265 10.58 2.42 27.14
C ARG A 265 9.57 1.30 26.88
N HIS A 266 9.27 0.48 27.88
CA HIS A 266 8.26 -0.58 27.77
C HIS A 266 6.87 0.02 27.51
N ARG A 267 6.44 1.01 28.30
CA ARG A 267 5.18 1.75 28.05
C ARG A 267 5.12 2.33 26.65
N HIS A 268 6.20 2.96 26.19
CA HIS A 268 6.28 3.52 24.84
C HIS A 268 6.17 2.44 23.75
N SER A 269 6.87 1.31 23.91
CA SER A 269 6.80 0.18 22.97
C SER A 269 5.40 -0.42 22.93
N SER A 270 4.75 -0.60 24.09
CA SER A 270 3.38 -1.11 24.19
C SER A 270 2.38 -0.20 23.49
N LYS A 271 2.54 1.14 23.56
CA LYS A 271 1.71 2.06 22.78
C LYS A 271 1.94 1.93 21.27
N ARG A 272 3.17 1.68 20.82
CA ARG A 272 3.52 1.60 19.38
C ARG A 272 3.17 0.26 18.72
N ILE A 273 2.94 -0.80 19.49
CA ILE A 273 2.68 -2.14 18.92
C ILE A 273 1.56 -2.16 17.87
N THR A 274 0.60 -1.23 17.95
CA THR A 274 -0.52 -1.14 17.00
C THR A 274 -0.10 -0.67 15.60
N VAL A 275 0.94 0.16 15.45
CA VAL A 275 1.49 0.46 14.10
C VAL A 275 2.25 -0.75 13.55
N GLU A 276 2.86 -1.57 14.41
CA GLU A 276 3.47 -2.84 13.97
C GLU A 276 2.40 -3.83 13.48
N HIS A 277 1.23 -3.87 14.14
CA HIS A 277 0.07 -4.62 13.66
C HIS A 277 -0.42 -4.10 12.30
N ALA A 278 -0.51 -2.77 12.12
CA ALA A 278 -0.84 -2.17 10.83
C ALA A 278 0.16 -2.63 9.75
N LEU A 279 1.46 -2.54 10.02
CA LEU A 279 2.50 -3.01 9.11
C LEU A 279 2.42 -4.53 8.84
N ALA A 280 2.04 -5.33 9.83
CA ALA A 280 1.82 -6.76 9.66
C ALA A 280 0.70 -7.02 8.66
N ASP A 281 -0.39 -6.27 8.70
CA ASP A 281 -1.50 -6.41 7.75
C ASP A 281 -1.12 -6.06 6.32
N HIS A 282 -0.25 -5.07 6.12
CA HIS A 282 0.35 -4.77 4.81
C HIS A 282 1.20 -5.96 4.33
N LYS A 283 2.03 -6.52 5.21
CA LYS A 283 2.90 -7.68 4.91
C LYS A 283 2.13 -8.97 4.61
N ARG A 284 0.85 -9.08 4.98
CA ARG A 284 -0.02 -10.20 4.56
C ARG A 284 -0.30 -10.19 3.05
N TRP A 285 -0.01 -9.10 2.33
CA TRP A 285 -0.13 -9.02 0.88
C TRP A 285 1.20 -9.39 0.23
N LYS A 286 1.21 -10.49 -0.54
CA LYS A 286 2.44 -11.12 -1.04
C LYS A 286 3.34 -10.16 -1.84
N GLN A 287 2.73 -9.22 -2.57
CA GLN A 287 3.47 -8.22 -3.35
C GLN A 287 4.37 -7.31 -2.50
N LEU A 288 4.04 -7.11 -1.23
CA LEU A 288 4.82 -6.27 -0.30
C LEU A 288 5.89 -7.06 0.45
N THR A 289 5.98 -8.38 0.28
CA THR A 289 7.10 -9.16 0.84
C THR A 289 8.34 -9.02 -0.05
N ARG A 290 8.18 -9.20 -1.36
CA ARG A 290 9.28 -9.13 -2.34
C ARG A 290 8.76 -8.64 -3.68
N TRP A 291 9.23 -7.47 -4.11
CA TRP A 291 8.87 -6.86 -5.37
C TRP A 291 9.83 -7.28 -6.49
N THR A 292 9.31 -8.02 -7.45
CA THR A 292 10.06 -8.50 -8.62
C THR A 292 9.64 -7.85 -9.93
N TYR A 293 8.82 -6.80 -9.91
CA TYR A 293 8.38 -6.12 -11.13
C TYR A 293 9.17 -4.82 -11.37
N ARG A 294 8.74 -4.02 -12.35
CA ARG A 294 9.31 -2.69 -12.56
C ARG A 294 9.11 -1.84 -11.31
N ARG A 295 10.17 -1.15 -10.90
CA ARG A 295 10.23 -0.46 -9.61
C ARG A 295 9.26 0.73 -9.52
N ASP A 296 9.01 1.41 -10.64
CA ASP A 296 8.12 2.57 -10.74
C ASP A 296 6.65 2.25 -10.45
N ALA A 297 6.24 0.99 -10.56
CA ALA A 297 4.88 0.57 -10.21
C ALA A 297 4.70 0.24 -8.72
N LEU A 298 5.78 0.11 -7.94
CA LEU A 298 5.70 -0.25 -6.52
C LEU A 298 4.98 0.81 -5.66
N PRO A 299 5.19 2.13 -5.85
CA PRO A 299 4.46 3.12 -5.07
C PRO A 299 2.94 3.02 -5.21
N ASP A 300 2.44 2.88 -6.44
CA ASP A 300 1.01 2.71 -6.67
C ASP A 300 0.50 1.37 -6.13
N THR A 301 1.29 0.29 -6.25
CA THR A 301 0.95 -0.99 -5.62
C THR A 301 0.79 -0.85 -4.11
N TYR A 302 1.73 -0.15 -3.46
CA TYR A 302 1.69 0.05 -2.02
C TYR A 302 0.47 0.85 -1.60
N ARG A 303 0.21 2.00 -2.25
CA ARG A 303 -0.96 2.83 -1.95
C ARG A 303 -2.27 2.09 -2.18
N ALA A 304 -2.37 1.30 -3.25
CA ALA A 304 -3.53 0.46 -3.51
C ALA A 304 -3.77 -0.53 -2.37
N ILE A 305 -2.71 -1.20 -1.89
CA ILE A 305 -2.80 -2.15 -0.77
C ILE A 305 -3.10 -1.41 0.55
N ALA A 306 -2.48 -0.27 0.81
CA ALA A 306 -2.73 0.55 2.00
C ALA A 306 -4.21 0.99 2.07
N GLY A 307 -4.78 1.44 0.95
CA GLY A 307 -6.20 1.74 0.84
C GLY A 307 -7.09 0.52 1.14
N LEU A 308 -6.77 -0.64 0.56
CA LEU A 308 -7.51 -1.89 0.82
C LEU A 308 -7.39 -2.37 2.28
N VAL A 309 -6.23 -2.18 2.92
CA VAL A 309 -6.02 -2.48 4.34
C VAL A 309 -6.83 -1.52 5.21
N SER A 310 -6.83 -0.21 4.89
CA SER A 310 -7.61 0.79 5.63
C SER A 310 -9.11 0.54 5.57
N ASP A 311 -9.63 0.07 4.43
CA ASP A 311 -11.06 -0.20 4.24
C ASP A 311 -11.56 -1.30 5.21
N ARG A 312 -10.72 -2.28 5.58
CA ARG A 312 -11.13 -3.36 6.51
C ARG A 312 -11.56 -2.83 7.87
N SER A 313 -10.93 -1.73 8.31
CA SER A 313 -11.25 -1.07 9.57
C SER A 313 -12.60 -0.34 9.54
N THR A 314 -13.21 -0.20 8.36
CA THR A 314 -14.52 0.46 8.15
C THR A 314 -15.65 -0.52 7.87
N THR A 315 -15.33 -1.75 7.48
CA THR A 315 -16.29 -2.80 7.10
C THR A 315 -16.37 -3.95 8.11
N ALA A 316 -15.72 -3.81 9.26
CA ALA A 316 -15.72 -4.80 10.34
C ALA A 316 -16.90 -4.60 11.28
#